data_AF-A0A6L8TXE3-F1
#
_entry.id   AF-A0A6L8TXE3-F1
#
_cell.length_a   1.000
_cell.length_b   1.000
_cell.length_c   1.000
_cell.angle_alpha   90.00
_cell.angle_beta   90.00
_cell.angle_gamma   90.00
#
_symmetry.space_group_name_H-M   'P 1'
#
loop_
_entity.id
_entity.type
_entity.pdbx_description
1 polymer ?
#
loop_
_entity_poly.entity_id
_entity_poly.type
_entity_poly.pdbx_seq_one_letter_code
_entity_poly.pdbx_strand_id
1 'polypeptide(L)'
;MNDKRKWIRIIYILGIISLIAGALDPLEGSVTIAVGSALIALSTHLAHDRNRRIFLTTSIMIITGVCFMFYFSSLGGFGGTSTLSWWWATLIIPYPIGWLINIILLIVRAVNRKKMSIEKYFSSPD
;
A
#
# COMPACT_ATOMS: atom_id res chain seq x y z
N MET A 1 3.35 -9.86 26.12
CA MET A 1 4.28 -9.32 25.08
C MET A 1 4.29 -10.12 23.79
N ASN A 2 4.13 -11.45 23.82
CA ASN A 2 4.17 -12.29 22.61
C ASN A 2 2.92 -12.12 21.74
N ASP A 3 1.74 -11.98 22.36
CA ASP A 3 0.48 -11.89 21.62
C ASP A 3 0.34 -10.58 20.84
N LYS A 4 0.78 -9.45 21.40
CA LYS A 4 0.83 -8.16 20.68
C LYS A 4 1.65 -8.25 19.40
N ARG A 5 2.81 -8.92 19.43
CA ARG A 5 3.64 -9.13 18.24
C ARG A 5 2.99 -10.08 17.23
N LYS A 6 2.30 -11.12 17.69
CA LYS A 6 1.51 -12.01 16.83
C LYS A 6 0.38 -11.25 16.13
N TRP A 7 -0.40 -10.46 16.85
CA TRP A 7 -1.48 -9.63 16.29
C TRP A 7 -0.97 -8.63 15.25
N ILE A 8 0.13 -7.92 15.54
CA ILE A 8 0.76 -7.00 14.56
C ILE A 8 1.17 -7.75 13.29
N ARG A 9 1.70 -8.97 13.42
CA ARG A 9 2.06 -9.80 12.26
C ARG A 9 0.84 -10.24 11.46
N ILE A 10 -0.25 -10.63 12.11
CA ILE A 10 -1.50 -11.00 11.44
C ILE A 10 -2.06 -9.81 10.66
N ILE A 11 -2.14 -8.63 11.28
CA ILE A 11 -2.59 -7.39 10.64
C ILE A 11 -1.73 -7.06 9.42
N TYR A 12 -0.41 -7.20 9.55
CA TYR A 12 0.53 -6.96 8.44
C TYR A 12 0.28 -7.93 7.26
N ILE A 13 0.11 -9.22 7.54
CA ILE A 13 -0.15 -10.24 6.51
C ILE A 13 -1.49 -9.98 5.82
N LEU A 14 -2.55 -9.71 6.59
CA LEU A 14 -3.85 -9.35 6.04
C LEU A 14 -3.77 -8.09 5.17
N GLY A 15 -3.01 -7.09 5.61
CA GLY A 15 -2.78 -5.88 4.82
C GLY A 15 -2.09 -6.16 3.48
N ILE A 16 -1.09 -7.06 3.45
CA ILE A 16 -0.42 -7.48 2.20
C ILE A 16 -1.40 -8.21 1.28
N ILE A 17 -2.13 -9.20 1.81
CA ILE A 17 -3.09 -10.00 1.01
C ILE A 17 -4.15 -9.08 0.42
N SER A 18 -4.71 -8.18 1.23
CA SER A 18 -5.71 -7.21 0.82
C SER A 18 -5.17 -6.28 -0.27
N LEU A 19 -3.95 -5.76 -0.12
CA LEU A 19 -3.32 -4.90 -1.13
C LEU A 19 -3.11 -5.64 -2.46
N ILE A 20 -2.61 -6.89 -2.42
CA ILE A 20 -2.38 -7.68 -3.64
C ILE A 20 -3.70 -8.05 -4.30
N ALA A 21 -4.70 -8.47 -3.53
CA ALA A 21 -6.02 -8.81 -4.06
C ALA A 21 -6.69 -7.60 -4.72
N GLY A 22 -6.63 -6.42 -4.10
CA GLY A 22 -7.13 -5.19 -4.70
C GLY A 22 -6.34 -4.75 -5.94
N ALA A 23 -5.05 -5.08 -6.03
CA ALA A 23 -4.23 -4.75 -7.19
C ALA A 23 -4.52 -5.60 -8.44
N LEU A 24 -5.28 -6.69 -8.31
CA LEU A 24 -5.71 -7.51 -9.47
C LEU A 24 -6.68 -6.74 -10.37
N ASP A 25 -7.58 -5.98 -9.77
CA ASP A 25 -8.41 -4.98 -10.44
C ASP A 25 -8.29 -3.66 -9.68
N PRO A 26 -7.35 -2.78 -10.05
CA PRO A 26 -7.12 -1.54 -9.33
C PRO A 26 -8.30 -0.56 -9.35
N LEU A 27 -9.29 -0.70 -10.24
CA LEU A 27 -10.42 0.23 -10.26
C LEU A 27 -11.49 -0.23 -9.25
N GLU A 28 -11.94 -1.48 -9.34
CA GLU A 28 -12.93 -2.04 -8.41
C GLU A 28 -12.32 -2.33 -7.04
N GLY A 29 -11.07 -2.82 -7.02
CA GLY A 29 -10.31 -3.16 -5.82
C GLY A 29 -9.71 -1.97 -5.09
N SER A 30 -9.96 -0.73 -5.53
CA SER A 30 -9.37 0.48 -4.96
C SER A 30 -9.58 0.66 -3.47
N VAL A 31 -10.78 0.35 -2.97
CA VAL A 31 -11.11 0.35 -1.53
C VAL A 31 -10.31 -0.73 -0.80
N THR A 32 -10.18 -1.91 -1.40
CA THR A 32 -9.38 -3.02 -0.86
C THR A 32 -7.91 -2.65 -0.78
N ILE A 33 -7.35 -1.97 -1.79
CA ILE A 33 -5.97 -1.45 -1.75
C ILE A 33 -5.82 -0.40 -0.64
N ALA A 34 -6.78 0.52 -0.49
CA ALA A 34 -6.75 1.53 0.55
C ALA A 34 -6.72 0.91 1.95
N VAL A 35 -7.62 -0.04 2.22
CA VAL A 35 -7.65 -0.79 3.49
C VAL A 35 -6.37 -1.58 3.71
N GLY A 36 -5.89 -2.31 2.70
CA GLY A 36 -4.65 -3.07 2.77
C GLY A 36 -3.45 -2.17 3.09
N SER A 37 -3.34 -1.01 2.44
CA SER A 37 -2.29 -0.02 2.69
C SER A 37 -2.32 0.53 4.12
N ALA A 38 -3.52 0.81 4.64
CA ALA A 38 -3.71 1.32 6.00
C ALA A 38 -3.34 0.28 7.06
N LEU A 39 -3.68 -0.99 6.84
CA LEU A 39 -3.29 -2.10 7.72
C LEU A 39 -1.76 -2.29 7.74
N ILE A 40 -1.09 -2.18 6.59
CA ILE A 40 0.37 -2.23 6.50
C ILE A 40 1.01 -1.02 7.21
N ALA A 41 0.49 0.18 7.01
CA ALA A 41 0.97 1.39 7.67
C ALA A 41 0.81 1.29 9.20
N LEU A 42 -0.36 0.84 9.67
CA LEU A 42 -0.65 0.67 11.09
C LEU A 42 0.27 -0.37 11.73
N SER A 43 0.42 -1.54 11.12
CA SER A 43 1.26 -2.61 11.64
C SER A 43 2.75 -2.23 11.66
N THR A 44 3.25 -1.55 10.63
CA THR A 44 4.65 -1.06 10.60
C THR A 44 4.90 0.09 11.57
N HIS A 45 3.90 0.94 11.81
CA HIS A 45 3.96 1.98 12.83
C HIS A 45 4.02 1.38 14.24
N LEU A 46 3.14 0.41 14.55
CA LEU A 46 3.13 -0.29 15.82
C LEU A 46 4.43 -1.09 16.06
N ALA A 47 5.02 -1.65 15.00
CA ALA A 47 6.29 -2.37 15.04
C ALA A 47 7.54 -1.45 15.15
N HIS A 48 7.38 -0.13 15.14
CA HIS A 48 8.48 0.85 15.15
C HIS A 48 9.50 0.63 14.01
N ASP A 49 8.99 0.29 12.82
CA ASP A 49 9.82 -0.01 11.65
C ASP A 49 10.51 1.24 11.08
N ARG A 50 11.70 1.06 10.47
CA ARG A 50 12.45 2.14 9.81
C ARG A 50 11.65 2.76 8.65
N ASN A 51 10.90 1.93 7.94
CA ASN A 51 10.13 2.34 6.76
C ASN A 51 8.71 2.83 7.08
N ARG A 52 8.36 3.02 8.37
CA ARG A 52 6.99 3.40 8.79
C ARG A 52 6.48 4.67 8.13
N ARG A 53 7.37 5.66 7.92
CA ARG A 53 7.00 6.94 7.28
C ARG A 53 6.59 6.74 5.83
N ILE A 54 7.29 5.87 5.10
CA ILE A 54 7.00 5.61 3.69
C ILE A 54 5.63 4.93 3.56
N PHE A 55 5.37 3.88 4.35
CA PHE A 55 4.06 3.19 4.35
C PHE A 55 2.90 4.09 4.77
N LEU A 56 3.14 5.02 5.71
CA LEU A 56 2.12 6.00 6.10
C LEU A 56 1.84 6.99 4.97
N THR A 57 2.88 7.57 4.36
CA THR A 57 2.74 8.51 3.24
C THR A 57 2.03 7.86 2.06
N THR A 58 2.41 6.64 1.67
CA THR A 58 1.74 5.92 0.57
C THR A 58 0.28 5.61 0.90
N SER A 59 -0.03 5.23 2.15
CA SER A 59 -1.41 5.01 2.57
C SER A 59 -2.26 6.28 2.47
N ILE A 60 -1.73 7.44 2.89
CA ILE A 60 -2.41 8.73 2.77
C ILE A 60 -2.62 9.09 1.30
N MET A 61 -1.61 8.89 0.43
CA MET A 61 -1.73 9.13 -1.01
C MET A 61 -2.82 8.25 -1.65
N ILE A 62 -2.85 6.96 -1.31
CA ILE A 62 -3.85 6.01 -1.80
C ILE A 62 -5.24 6.44 -1.35
N ILE A 63 -5.47 6.64 -0.05
CA ILE A 63 -6.78 7.02 0.49
C ILE A 63 -7.28 8.31 -0.16
N THR A 64 -6.42 9.33 -0.25
CA THR A 64 -6.76 10.61 -0.86
C THR A 64 -7.14 10.45 -2.34
N GLY A 65 -6.34 9.70 -3.11
CA GLY A 65 -6.61 9.45 -4.51
C GLY A 65 -7.89 8.63 -4.74
N VAL A 66 -8.18 7.65 -3.88
CA VAL A 66 -9.45 6.90 -3.90
C VAL A 66 -10.63 7.82 -3.58
N CYS A 67 -10.53 8.67 -2.55
CA CYS A 67 -11.58 9.64 -2.25
C CYS A 67 -11.87 10.56 -3.44
N PHE A 68 -10.85 11.09 -4.10
CA PHE A 68 -11.03 11.91 -5.31
C PHE A 68 -11.62 11.11 -6.47
N MET A 69 -11.18 9.86 -6.68
CA MET A 69 -11.72 8.99 -7.73
C MET A 69 -13.22 8.76 -7.55
N PHE A 70 -13.67 8.44 -6.34
CA PHE A 70 -15.09 8.28 -6.02
C PHE A 70 -15.86 9.60 -6.13
N TYR A 71 -15.27 10.70 -5.66
CA TYR A 71 -15.89 12.03 -5.76
C TYR A 71 -16.12 12.44 -7.23
N PHE A 72 -15.14 12.31 -8.11
CA PHE A 72 -15.30 12.64 -9.53
C PHE A 72 -16.24 11.66 -10.25
N SER A 73 -16.24 10.39 -9.87
CA SER A 73 -17.22 9.42 -10.38
C SER A 73 -18.65 9.83 -10.02
N SER A 74 -18.88 10.34 -8.80
CA SER A 74 -20.20 10.84 -8.38
C SER A 74 -20.66 12.09 -9.14
N LEU A 75 -19.73 12.86 -9.70
CA LEU A 75 -20.01 14.04 -10.51
C LEU A 75 -20.18 13.72 -12.01
N GLY A 76 -20.21 12.43 -12.39
CA GLY A 76 -20.39 11.99 -13.77
C GLY A 76 -19.09 11.68 -14.53
N GLY A 77 -17.93 11.77 -13.86
CA GLY A 77 -16.63 11.42 -14.45
C GLY A 77 -15.98 12.53 -15.28
N PHE A 78 -15.10 12.14 -16.21
CA PHE A 78 -14.31 13.06 -17.04
C PHE A 78 -14.67 12.92 -18.53
N GLY A 79 -14.70 14.05 -19.24
CA GLY A 79 -14.86 14.10 -20.70
C GLY A 79 -16.31 14.20 -21.20
N GLY A 80 -16.47 14.51 -22.49
CA GLY A 80 -17.78 14.66 -23.15
C GLY A 80 -18.56 15.89 -22.69
N THR A 81 -19.83 15.70 -22.32
CA THR A 81 -20.73 16.72 -21.74
C THR A 81 -20.53 16.96 -20.25
N SER A 82 -19.57 16.28 -19.62
CA SER A 82 -19.29 16.40 -18.18
C SER A 82 -18.70 17.76 -17.84
N THR A 83 -19.05 18.28 -16.66
CA THR A 83 -18.59 19.59 -16.17
C THR A 83 -17.11 19.61 -15.75
N LEU A 84 -16.47 18.44 -15.65
CA LEU A 84 -15.10 18.28 -15.15
C LEU A 84 -14.08 18.19 -16.27
N SER A 85 -13.12 19.13 -16.27
CA SER A 85 -11.95 19.10 -17.15
C SER A 85 -10.98 17.97 -16.82
N TRP A 86 -10.21 17.51 -17.81
CA TRP A 86 -9.16 16.50 -17.65
C TRP A 86 -8.08 16.83 -16.60
N TRP A 87 -7.87 18.11 -16.29
CA TRP A 87 -6.91 18.53 -15.26
C TRP A 87 -7.26 17.99 -13.86
N TRP A 88 -8.54 17.79 -13.57
CA TRP A 88 -8.99 17.23 -12.30
C TRP A 88 -8.57 15.76 -12.12
N ALA A 89 -8.32 15.03 -13.22
CA ALA A 89 -7.81 13.66 -13.16
C ALA A 89 -6.40 13.59 -12.54
N THR A 90 -5.64 14.70 -12.53
CA THR A 90 -4.32 14.75 -11.88
C THR A 90 -4.41 14.51 -10.37
N LEU A 91 -5.54 14.82 -9.73
CA LEU A 91 -5.76 14.54 -8.31
C LEU A 91 -5.99 13.05 -8.01
N ILE A 92 -6.23 12.22 -9.04
CA ILE A 92 -6.32 10.76 -8.91
C ILE A 92 -4.92 10.13 -8.94
N ILE A 93 -3.93 10.74 -9.59
CA ILE A 93 -2.55 10.22 -9.75
C ILE A 93 -1.87 9.75 -8.44
N PRO A 94 -2.08 10.38 -7.27
CA PRO A 94 -1.56 9.87 -6.01
C PRO A 94 -1.96 8.41 -5.70
N TYR A 95 -3.14 7.97 -6.17
CA TYR A 95 -3.61 6.59 -5.99
C TYR A 95 -2.68 5.56 -6.67
N PRO A 96 -2.48 5.58 -8.00
CA PRO A 96 -1.60 4.63 -8.66
C PRO A 96 -0.15 4.69 -8.18
N ILE A 97 0.36 5.90 -7.93
CA ILE A 97 1.72 6.06 -7.41
C ILE A 97 1.85 5.41 -6.02
N GLY A 98 0.90 5.65 -5.13
CA GLY A 98 0.96 5.16 -3.76
C GLY A 98 0.99 3.64 -3.66
N TRP A 99 0.13 2.93 -4.42
CA TRP A 99 0.10 1.46 -4.34
C TRP A 99 1.29 0.81 -5.05
N LEU A 100 1.80 1.40 -6.14
CA LEU A 100 3.03 0.94 -6.79
C LEU A 100 4.24 1.02 -5.85
N ILE A 101 4.41 2.16 -5.16
CA ILE A 101 5.49 2.32 -4.16
C ILE A 101 5.36 1.26 -3.06
N ASN A 102 4.14 0.98 -2.58
CA ASN A 102 3.92 -0.05 -1.58
C ASN A 102 4.36 -1.44 -2.06
N ILE A 103 4.00 -1.83 -3.28
CA ILE A 103 4.41 -3.12 -3.86
C ILE A 103 5.93 -3.20 -3.98
N ILE A 104 6.56 -2.16 -4.54
CA ILE A 104 8.02 -2.10 -4.71
C ILE A 104 8.70 -2.25 -3.35
N LEU A 105 8.23 -1.52 -2.33
CA LEU A 105 8.81 -1.57 -0.98
C LEU A 105 8.65 -2.95 -0.32
N LEU A 106 7.50 -3.60 -0.53
CA LEU A 106 7.27 -4.97 -0.07
C LEU A 106 8.22 -5.98 -0.75
N ILE A 107 8.43 -5.85 -2.06
CA ILE A 107 9.35 -6.69 -2.83
C ILE A 107 10.80 -6.48 -2.36
N VAL A 108 11.27 -5.22 -2.29
CA VAL A 108 12.61 -4.88 -1.82
C VAL A 108 12.85 -5.45 -0.41
N ARG A 109 11.85 -5.33 0.47
CA ARG A 109 11.92 -5.88 1.83
C ARG A 109 12.03 -7.42 1.82
N ALA A 110 11.28 -8.09 0.96
CA ALA A 110 11.32 -9.55 0.84
C ALA A 110 12.68 -10.04 0.30
N VAL A 111 13.22 -9.36 -0.71
CA VAL A 111 14.54 -9.68 -1.30
C VAL A 111 15.66 -9.46 -0.29
N ASN A 112 15.67 -8.32 0.41
CA ASN A 112 16.71 -8.02 1.39
C ASN A 112 16.70 -9.00 2.57
N ARG A 113 15.53 -9.49 3.01
CA ARG A 113 15.46 -10.54 4.04
C ARG A 113 16.07 -11.86 3.55
N LYS A 114 15.79 -12.27 2.31
CA LYS A 114 16.39 -13.49 1.75
C LYS A 114 17.91 -13.37 1.66
N LYS A 115 18.43 -12.24 1.17
CA LYS A 115 19.88 -12.01 1.06
C LYS A 115 20.60 -12.16 2.40
N MET A 116 20.11 -11.51 3.45
CA MET A 116 20.68 -11.63 4.80
C MET A 116 20.60 -13.06 5.36
N SER A 117 19.53 -13.80 5.05
CA SER A 117 19.42 -15.20 5.46
C SER A 117 20.47 -16.07 4.80
N ILE A 118 20.70 -15.88 3.49
CA ILE A 118 21.68 -16.64 2.70
C ILE A 118 23.11 -16.35 3.16
N GLU A 119 23.46 -15.08 3.33
CA GLU A 119 24.79 -14.66 3.77
C GLU A 119 25.16 -15.23 5.15
N LYS A 120 24.17 -15.35 6.06
CA LYS A 120 24.36 -16.02 7.35
C LYS A 120 24.71 -17.52 7.22
N TYR A 121 24.16 -18.22 6.23
CA TYR A 121 24.51 -19.63 5.98
C TYR A 121 25.95 -19.78 5.46
N PHE A 122 26.42 -18.85 4.64
CA PHE A 122 27.78 -18.89 4.07
C PHE A 122 28.87 -18.29 4.97
N SER A 123 28.50 -17.56 6.02
CA SER A 123 29.44 -16.91 6.95
C SER A 123 29.55 -17.64 8.30
N SER A 124 28.87 -18.78 8.47
CA SER A 124 29.02 -19.62 9.66
C SER A 124 30.35 -20.39 9.53
N PRO A 125 31.34 -20.16 10.41
CA PRO A 125 32.48 -21.08 10.48
C PRO A 125 31.97 -22.43 10.97
N ASP A 126 32.37 -23.49 10.27
CA ASP A 126 32.14 -24.89 10.66
C ASP A 126 32.82 -25.22 11.99
#